data_AF-A0AA38XGP8-F1
#
_entry.id   AF-A0AA38XGP8-F1
#
_cell.length_a   1.000
_cell.length_b   1.000
_cell.length_c   1.000
_cell.angle_alpha   90.00
_cell.angle_beta   90.00
_cell.angle_gamma   90.00
#
_symmetry.space_group_name_H-M   'P 1'
#
loop_
_entity.id
_entity.type
_entity.pdbx_description
1 polymer ?
#
loop_
_entity_poly.entity_id
_entity_poly.type
_entity_poly.pdbx_seq_one_letter_code
_entity_poly.pdbx_strand_id
1 'polypeptide(L)'
;MDLAQPRRVEHQQTDKGYVPVYTTALVEQPWDTYTADDHATWSTLYQRQRELLVGRACQEFLDAQDEMGMSAHMIPRFDQLNEVLGAATGWTLVGVEGLLPELDFFDHLANRRFPVTWWIRRPDQIDYI
;
A
#
# COMPACT_ATOMS: atom_id res chain seq x y z
N MET A 1 -15.06 17.95 8.46
CA MET A 1 -13.61 17.91 8.68
C MET A 1 -13.02 18.00 7.29
N ASP A 2 -12.35 19.11 6.96
CA ASP A 2 -11.83 19.33 5.62
C ASP A 2 -10.71 18.31 5.39
N LEU A 3 -10.97 17.28 4.57
CA LEU A 3 -9.96 16.30 4.21
C LEU A 3 -9.00 17.01 3.25
N ALA A 4 -7.98 17.66 3.81
CA ALA A 4 -6.87 18.19 3.04
C ALA A 4 -6.39 17.11 2.05
N GLN A 5 -6.02 17.53 0.82
CA GLN A 5 -5.57 16.59 -0.20
C GLN A 5 -4.46 15.66 0.36
N PRO A 6 -4.55 14.34 0.14
CA PRO A 6 -3.55 13.39 0.63
C PRO A 6 -2.15 13.79 0.18
N ARG A 7 -1.21 13.90 1.12
CA ARG A 7 0.19 14.20 0.78
C ARG A 7 1.00 12.92 0.73
N ARG A 8 1.86 12.81 -0.28
CA ARG A 8 2.91 11.78 -0.33
C ARG A 8 4.03 12.16 0.64
N VAL A 9 4.15 11.39 1.73
CA VAL A 9 5.23 11.56 2.72
C VAL A 9 6.16 10.35 2.62
N GLU A 10 7.28 10.54 1.93
CA GLU A 10 8.29 9.49 1.71
C GLU A 10 9.40 9.56 2.76
N HIS A 11 10.12 10.69 2.81
CA HIS A 11 11.17 10.99 3.78
C HIS A 11 11.69 12.41 3.64
N GLN A 12 12.51 12.84 4.60
CA GLN A 12 13.29 14.06 4.48
C GLN A 12 14.75 13.72 4.23
N GLN A 13 15.28 14.19 3.10
CA GLN A 13 16.71 14.14 2.82
C GLN A 13 17.41 15.31 3.53
N THR A 14 18.45 15.02 4.30
CA THR A 14 19.25 16.02 5.02
C THR A 14 20.73 15.87 4.67
N ASP A 15 21.53 16.89 5.00
CA ASP A 15 22.99 16.86 4.86
C ASP A 15 23.67 15.72 5.65
N LYS A 16 22.93 15.10 6.60
CA LYS A 16 23.39 13.98 7.44
C LYS A 16 22.76 12.63 7.07
N GLY A 17 22.02 12.56 5.96
CA GLY A 17 21.35 11.36 5.49
C GLY A 17 19.83 11.42 5.57
N TYR A 18 19.21 10.24 5.51
CA TYR A 18 17.76 10.07 5.50
C TYR A 18 17.18 10.21 6.92
N VAL A 19 16.13 11.02 7.06
CA VAL A 19 15.34 11.10 8.30
C VAL A 19 13.91 10.66 8.01
N PRO A 20 13.37 9.66 8.74
CA PRO A 20 11.98 9.26 8.59
C PRO A 20 11.05 10.41 8.99
N VAL A 21 10.06 10.69 8.15
CA VAL A 21 9.00 11.67 8.45
C VAL A 21 7.77 10.89 8.84
N TYR A 22 7.38 11.04 10.11
CA TYR A 22 6.18 10.41 10.65
C TYR A 22 4.95 11.26 10.36
N THR A 23 3.84 10.58 10.10
CA THR A 23 2.51 11.17 9.94
C THR A 23 1.50 10.29 10.66
N THR A 24 0.43 10.88 11.18
CA THR A 24 -0.72 10.15 11.76
C THR A 24 -1.97 10.30 10.89
N ALA A 25 -1.83 10.94 9.73
CA ALA A 25 -2.95 11.25 8.86
C ALA A 25 -3.46 9.99 8.14
N LEU A 26 -4.71 9.63 8.45
CA LEU A 26 -5.50 8.70 7.64
C LEU A 26 -6.03 9.42 6.41
N VAL A 27 -6.00 8.70 5.29
CA VAL A 27 -6.52 9.19 4.02
C VAL A 27 -7.43 8.14 3.40
N GLU A 28 -8.51 8.61 2.78
CA GLU A 28 -9.19 7.82 1.77
C GLU A 28 -8.23 7.67 0.58
N GLN A 29 -8.08 6.46 0.05
CA GLN A 29 -7.19 6.22 -1.08
C GLN A 29 -7.63 7.09 -2.26
N PRO A 30 -6.81 8.06 -2.72
CA PRO A 30 -7.19 8.93 -3.82
C PRO A 30 -6.96 8.21 -5.16
N TRP A 31 -7.65 7.08 -5.37
CA TRP A 31 -7.32 6.13 -6.44
C TRP A 31 -7.38 6.78 -7.84
N ASP A 32 -8.34 7.66 -8.07
CA ASP A 32 -8.51 8.33 -9.35
C ASP A 32 -7.38 9.35 -9.67
N THR A 33 -6.44 9.56 -8.74
CA THR A 33 -5.26 10.40 -8.96
C THR A 33 -4.03 9.63 -9.43
N TYR A 34 -4.06 8.29 -9.43
CA TYR A 34 -2.95 7.51 -9.99
C TYR A 34 -2.83 7.75 -11.49
N THR A 35 -1.60 7.98 -11.93
CA THR A 35 -1.27 8.19 -13.33
C THR A 35 -1.09 6.85 -14.06
N ALA A 36 -0.99 6.92 -15.39
CA ALA A 36 -0.63 5.75 -16.20
C ALA A 36 0.73 5.17 -15.78
N ASP A 37 1.71 6.01 -15.41
CA ASP A 37 3.03 5.58 -14.98
C ASP A 37 2.99 4.87 -13.62
N ASP A 38 2.09 5.29 -12.73
CA ASP A 38 1.86 4.62 -11.44
C ASP A 38 1.31 3.21 -11.66
N HIS A 39 0.29 3.07 -12.52
CA HIS A 39 -0.26 1.77 -12.88
C HIS A 39 0.73 0.88 -13.65
N ALA A 40 1.56 1.46 -14.51
CA ALA A 40 2.62 0.73 -15.20
C ALA A 40 3.67 0.21 -14.21
N THR A 41 4.07 1.04 -13.24
CA THR A 41 5.00 0.64 -12.17
C THR A 41 4.43 -0.52 -11.36
N TRP A 42 3.15 -0.45 -10.98
CA TRP A 42 2.45 -1.57 -10.34
C TRP A 42 2.49 -2.83 -11.19
N SER A 43 2.13 -2.73 -12.48
CA SER A 43 2.12 -3.86 -13.41
C SER A 43 3.48 -4.56 -13.46
N THR A 44 4.56 -3.79 -13.60
CA THR A 44 5.93 -4.32 -13.63
C THR A 44 6.29 -5.03 -12.33
N LEU A 45 5.98 -4.44 -11.18
CA LEU A 45 6.24 -5.04 -9.86
C LEU A 45 5.45 -6.34 -9.67
N TYR A 46 4.15 -6.32 -9.98
CA TYR A 46 3.26 -7.45 -9.78
C TYR A 46 3.66 -8.63 -10.66
N GLN A 47 3.87 -8.42 -11.96
CA GLN A 47 4.29 -9.48 -12.87
C GLN A 47 5.61 -10.12 -12.43
N ARG A 48 6.61 -9.29 -12.15
CA ARG A 48 7.93 -9.76 -11.68
C ARG A 48 7.81 -10.62 -10.42
N GLN A 49 6.99 -10.22 -9.45
CA GLN A 49 6.81 -10.99 -8.22
C GLN A 49 5.98 -12.26 -8.45
N ARG A 50 4.89 -12.20 -9.24
CA ARG A 50 4.08 -13.40 -9.53
C ARG A 50 4.89 -14.51 -10.18
N GLU A 51 5.80 -14.18 -11.08
CA GLU A 51 6.72 -15.16 -11.68
C GLU A 51 7.72 -15.72 -10.66
N LEU A 52 8.32 -14.86 -9.84
CA LEU A 52 9.36 -15.24 -8.87
C LEU A 52 8.83 -16.09 -7.71
N LEU A 53 7.59 -15.85 -7.28
CA LEU A 53 7.04 -16.44 -6.06
C LEU A 53 6.56 -17.88 -6.21
N VAL A 54 6.39 -18.39 -7.44
CA VAL A 54 6.03 -19.79 -7.67
C VAL A 54 7.12 -20.71 -7.11
N GLY A 55 6.73 -21.57 -6.16
CA GLY A 55 7.66 -22.45 -5.44
C GLY A 55 8.51 -21.76 -4.38
N ARG A 56 8.24 -20.48 -4.05
CA ARG A 56 8.92 -19.72 -2.98
C ARG A 56 7.98 -19.19 -1.91
N ALA A 57 6.82 -18.65 -2.31
CA ALA A 57 5.78 -18.22 -1.38
C ALA A 57 4.97 -19.43 -0.90
N CYS A 58 4.34 -19.29 0.27
CA CYS A 58 3.31 -20.24 0.70
C CYS A 58 2.07 -20.12 -0.20
N GLN A 59 1.29 -21.20 -0.26
CA GLN A 59 0.11 -21.26 -1.13
C GLN A 59 -0.95 -20.25 -0.70
N GLU A 60 -1.12 -20.05 0.62
CA GLU A 60 -2.06 -19.10 1.19
C GLU A 60 -1.82 -17.66 0.71
N PHE A 61 -0.57 -17.27 0.47
CA PHE A 61 -0.23 -15.95 -0.06
C PHE A 61 -0.61 -15.79 -1.54
N LEU A 62 -0.45 -16.85 -2.33
CA LEU A 62 -0.80 -16.84 -3.75
C LEU A 62 -2.32 -16.86 -3.93
N ASP A 63 -3.00 -17.73 -3.19
CA ASP A 63 -4.46 -17.86 -3.20
C ASP A 63 -5.14 -16.58 -2.74
N ALA A 64 -4.66 -15.97 -1.64
CA ALA A 64 -5.26 -14.72 -1.13
C ALA A 64 -5.15 -13.57 -2.14
N GLN A 65 -4.05 -13.45 -2.90
CA GLN A 65 -3.94 -12.43 -3.96
C GLN A 65 -4.99 -12.66 -5.06
N ASP A 66 -5.22 -13.91 -5.43
CA ASP A 66 -6.15 -14.29 -6.49
C ASP A 66 -7.60 -14.08 -6.02
N GLU A 67 -7.94 -14.46 -4.79
CA GLU A 67 -9.24 -14.23 -4.15
C GLU A 67 -9.56 -12.74 -3.96
N MET A 68 -8.55 -11.94 -3.63
CA MET A 68 -8.67 -10.49 -3.54
C MET A 68 -8.76 -9.80 -4.91
N GLY A 69 -8.72 -10.54 -6.02
CA GLY A 69 -8.83 -9.99 -7.37
C GLY A 69 -7.63 -9.12 -7.79
N MET A 70 -6.47 -9.30 -7.15
CA MET A 70 -5.26 -8.55 -7.48
C MET A 70 -4.72 -9.02 -8.84
N SER A 71 -4.32 -8.06 -9.67
CA SER A 71 -3.80 -8.36 -11.01
C SER A 71 -2.74 -7.35 -11.44
N ALA A 72 -2.05 -7.64 -12.55
CA ALA A 72 -1.08 -6.73 -13.13
C ALA A 72 -1.73 -5.47 -13.76
N HIS A 73 -3.06 -5.42 -13.92
CA HIS A 73 -3.69 -4.41 -14.76
C HIS A 73 -3.63 -3.00 -14.17
N MET A 74 -3.90 -2.85 -12.88
CA MET A 74 -3.97 -1.56 -12.19
C MET A 74 -3.67 -1.73 -10.71
N ILE A 75 -3.32 -0.62 -10.05
CA ILE A 75 -3.21 -0.57 -8.59
C ILE A 75 -4.56 -0.97 -7.98
N PRO A 76 -4.61 -1.87 -7.00
CA PRO A 76 -5.86 -2.28 -6.37
C PRO A 76 -6.56 -1.11 -5.65
N ARG A 77 -7.89 -1.11 -5.69
CA ARG A 77 -8.69 -0.20 -4.88
C ARG A 77 -8.90 -0.79 -3.49
N PHE A 78 -8.66 -0.01 -2.44
CA PHE A 78 -8.81 -0.47 -1.06
C PHE A 78 -10.26 -0.78 -0.71
N ASP A 79 -11.22 -0.04 -1.28
CA ASP A 79 -12.65 -0.29 -1.10
C ASP A 79 -13.02 -1.73 -1.53
N GLN A 80 -12.60 -2.15 -2.73
CA GLN A 80 -12.83 -3.49 -3.28
C GLN A 80 -12.07 -4.57 -2.49
N LEU A 81 -10.80 -4.31 -2.13
CA LEU A 81 -10.05 -5.25 -1.30
C LEU A 81 -10.69 -5.45 0.08
N ASN A 82 -11.24 -4.39 0.66
CA ASN A 82 -11.90 -4.43 1.97
C ASN A 82 -13.20 -5.22 1.97
N GLU A 83 -13.91 -5.31 0.84
CA GLU A 83 -15.08 -6.19 0.73
C GLU A 83 -14.69 -7.66 0.97
N VAL A 84 -13.61 -8.12 0.31
CA VAL A 84 -13.11 -9.50 0.42
C VAL A 84 -12.44 -9.72 1.78
N LEU A 85 -11.49 -8.86 2.16
CA LEU A 85 -10.72 -8.99 3.40
C LEU A 85 -11.62 -8.91 4.64
N GLY A 86 -12.58 -7.98 4.63
CA GLY A 86 -13.53 -7.78 5.70
C GLY A 86 -14.45 -8.98 5.88
N ALA A 87 -14.98 -9.52 4.78
CA ALA A 87 -15.82 -10.72 4.82
C ALA A 87 -15.06 -11.95 5.34
N ALA A 88 -13.80 -12.13 4.93
CA ALA A 88 -13.01 -13.30 5.30
C ALA A 88 -12.47 -13.25 6.74
N THR A 89 -12.09 -12.07 7.23
CA THR A 89 -11.27 -11.94 8.46
C THR A 89 -11.73 -10.86 9.44
N GLY A 90 -12.63 -9.98 9.01
CA GLY A 90 -12.99 -8.77 9.74
C GLY A 90 -11.88 -7.71 9.79
N TRP A 91 -10.85 -7.82 8.95
CA TRP A 91 -9.82 -6.79 8.77
C TRP A 91 -10.17 -5.80 7.66
N THR A 92 -9.61 -4.61 7.74
CA THR A 92 -9.69 -3.58 6.69
C THR A 92 -8.36 -2.90 6.49
N LEU A 93 -8.02 -2.57 5.24
CA LEU A 93 -6.96 -1.66 4.87
C LEU A 93 -7.39 -0.20 5.13
N VAL A 94 -6.49 0.61 5.66
CA VAL A 94 -6.66 2.06 5.80
C VAL A 94 -5.49 2.80 5.17
N GLY A 95 -5.77 3.85 4.39
CA GLY A 95 -4.74 4.65 3.75
C GLY A 95 -4.01 5.56 4.74
N VAL A 96 -2.69 5.68 4.61
CA VAL A 96 -1.86 6.62 5.38
C VAL A 96 -0.96 7.43 4.45
N GLU A 97 -0.65 8.68 4.84
CA GLU A 97 0.23 9.57 4.06
C GLU A 97 1.69 9.04 3.96
N GLY A 98 2.12 8.20 4.90
CA GLY A 98 3.49 7.72 5.02
C GLY A 98 3.71 6.90 6.29
N LEU A 99 4.92 6.94 6.83
CA LEU A 99 5.30 6.16 8.02
C LEU A 99 4.51 6.62 9.27
N LEU A 100 3.87 5.68 9.96
CA LEU A 100 3.21 5.94 11.24
C LEU A 100 4.18 5.82 12.42
N PRO A 101 3.99 6.59 13.51
CA PRO A 101 4.60 6.26 14.79
C PRO A 101 4.17 4.86 15.27
N GLU A 102 5.03 4.20 16.03
CA GLU A 102 4.81 2.81 16.47
C GLU A 102 3.48 2.63 17.23
N LEU A 103 3.16 3.54 18.15
CA LEU A 103 1.94 3.45 18.96
C LEU A 103 0.67 3.57 18.11
N ASP A 104 0.65 4.48 17.13
CA ASP A 104 -0.46 4.63 16.19
C ASP A 104 -0.59 3.37 15.31
N PHE A 105 0.52 2.84 14.81
CA PHE A 105 0.52 1.58 14.04
C PHE A 105 -0.05 0.41 14.85
N PHE A 106 0.37 0.25 16.11
CA PHE A 106 -0.16 -0.81 16.98
C PHE A 106 -1.63 -0.60 17.34
N ASP A 107 -2.11 0.63 17.53
CA ASP A 107 -3.54 0.90 17.72
C ASP A 107 -4.35 0.42 16.52
N HIS A 108 -3.88 0.68 15.29
CA HIS A 108 -4.52 0.18 14.08
C HIS A 108 -4.62 -1.35 14.07
N LEU A 109 -3.50 -2.05 14.31
CA LEU A 109 -3.49 -3.50 14.33
C LEU A 109 -4.40 -4.09 15.42
N ALA A 110 -4.43 -3.50 16.62
CA ALA A 110 -5.29 -3.91 17.72
C ALA A 110 -6.78 -3.86 17.36
N ASN A 111 -7.15 -2.99 16.41
CA ASN A 111 -8.50 -2.80 15.92
C ASN A 111 -8.74 -3.40 14.52
N ARG A 112 -7.89 -4.35 14.07
CA ARG A 112 -7.99 -5.00 12.75
C ARG A 112 -7.96 -4.05 11.56
N ARG A 113 -7.27 -2.92 11.71
CA ARG A 113 -6.98 -1.99 10.62
C ARG A 113 -5.53 -2.18 10.22
N PHE A 114 -5.25 -2.48 8.96
CA PHE A 114 -3.88 -2.57 8.46
C PHE A 114 -3.53 -1.27 7.71
N PRO A 115 -2.63 -0.43 8.22
CA PRO A 115 -2.23 0.81 7.55
C PRO A 115 -1.41 0.53 6.29
N VAL A 116 -1.81 1.15 5.17
CA VAL A 116 -1.12 1.03 3.88
C VAL A 116 -0.81 2.43 3.35
N THR A 117 0.46 2.68 3.06
CA THR A 117 0.88 3.90 2.36
C THR A 117 0.22 3.95 0.99
N TRP A 118 -0.52 5.01 0.69
CA TRP A 118 -1.38 5.06 -0.50
C TRP A 118 -0.60 5.24 -1.80
N TRP A 119 0.57 5.88 -1.81
CA TRP A 119 1.31 6.17 -3.02
C TRP A 119 2.23 5.01 -3.44
N ILE A 120 2.59 4.94 -4.72
CA ILE A 120 3.53 3.95 -5.26
C ILE A 120 4.91 4.58 -5.49
N ARG A 121 5.96 3.74 -5.40
CA ARG A 121 7.34 4.12 -5.75
C ARG A 121 7.41 4.62 -7.19
N ARG A 122 8.41 5.45 -7.50
CA ARG A 122 8.63 5.92 -8.87
C ARG A 122 9.32 4.83 -9.73
N PRO A 123 9.23 4.91 -11.07
CA PRO A 123 9.92 3.97 -11.95
C PRO A 123 11.43 3.87 -11.72
N ASP A 124 12.11 4.97 -11.34
CA ASP A 124 13.54 4.99 -11.01
C ASP A 124 13.89 4.26 -9.70
N GLN A 125 12.89 3.92 -8.89
CA GLN A 125 13.02 3.22 -7.59
C GLN A 125 12.49 1.78 -7.66
N ILE A 126 12.35 1.20 -8.86
CA ILE A 126 11.63 -0.08 -9.08
C ILE A 126 12.17 -1.24 -8.24
N ASP A 127 13.47 -1.26 -7.97
CA ASP A 127 14.11 -2.35 -7.24
C ASP A 127 13.99 -2.18 -5.73
N TYR A 128 14.12 -0.96 -5.22
CA TYR A 128 14.09 -0.68 -3.79
C TYR A 128 13.85 0.81 -3.49
N ILE A 129 13.17 1.09 -2.37
CA ILE A 129 12.87 2.42 -1.83
C ILE A 129 13.12 2.41 -0.32
#